data_AF-A0AAN8UPD8-F1
#
_entry.id   AF-A0AAN8UPD8-F1
#
_cell.length_a   1.000
_cell.length_b   1.000
_cell.length_c   1.000
_cell.angle_alpha   90.00
_cell.angle_beta   90.00
_cell.angle_gamma   90.00
#
_symmetry.space_group_name_H-M   'P 1'
#
loop_
_entity.id
_entity.type
_entity.pdbx_description
1 polymer ?
#
loop_
_entity_poly.entity_id
_entity_poly.type
_entity_poly.pdbx_seq_one_letter_code
_entity_poly.pdbx_strand_id
1 'polypeptide(L)'
;IGKLGLCLLWACIHVALSIWFFARGIIDSLKSSLISSGLLKRYKTLNVSKLRYLAIAVESEEAHQTSKIIKLLHWLAAIGVKHVCLYDKRGILKNTKSAILDEFRNATIWGEADENDSLLDKNSIMFEFTSYSDGKEAVAEAANVIFKKYKEGKLGGQQQEPVLSESHLTEALKAVGCGGPEPDLLLVYGPARCHLGFPPWRLRYTEI
;
A
#
# COMPACT_ATOMS: atom_id res chain seq x y z
N ILE A 1 -0.56 48.80 -38.86
CA ILE A 1 -1.80 47.99 -38.67
C ILE A 1 -1.48 46.51 -38.40
N GLY A 2 -0.55 45.86 -39.14
CA GLY A 2 -0.27 44.42 -38.97
C GLY A 2 0.25 43.95 -37.59
N LYS A 3 1.08 44.74 -36.90
CA LYS A 3 1.68 44.35 -35.60
C LYS A 3 0.67 44.32 -34.45
N LEU A 4 -0.25 45.28 -34.41
CA LEU A 4 -1.31 45.34 -33.40
C LEU A 4 -2.31 44.19 -33.58
N GLY A 5 -2.66 43.88 -34.84
CA GLY A 5 -3.52 42.75 -35.18
C GLY A 5 -2.92 41.41 -34.74
N LEU A 6 -1.62 41.19 -34.98
CA LEU A 6 -0.91 39.98 -34.52
C LEU A 6 -0.89 39.86 -32.99
N CYS A 7 -0.66 40.95 -32.26
CA CYS A 7 -0.70 40.94 -30.80
C CYS A 7 -2.11 40.63 -30.26
N LEU A 8 -3.15 41.20 -30.88
CA LEU A 8 -4.54 40.90 -30.51
C LEU A 8 -4.90 39.44 -30.80
N LEU A 9 -4.48 38.91 -31.95
CA LEU A 9 -4.75 37.52 -32.33
C LEU A 9 -4.02 36.53 -31.40
N TRP A 10 -2.78 36.83 -31.03
CA TRP A 10 -2.03 36.08 -30.01
C TRP A 10 -2.72 36.11 -28.64
N ALA A 11 -3.18 37.29 -28.20
CA ALA A 11 -3.91 37.43 -26.95
C ALA A 11 -5.21 36.62 -26.95
N CYS A 12 -5.97 36.64 -28.05
CA CYS A 12 -7.19 35.84 -28.20
C CYS A 12 -6.89 34.33 -28.10
N ILE A 13 -5.84 33.84 -28.75
CA ILE A 13 -5.42 32.43 -28.65
C ILE A 13 -5.03 32.08 -27.22
N HIS A 14 -4.24 32.91 -26.55
CA HIS A 14 -3.83 32.67 -25.17
C HIS A 14 -5.00 32.65 -24.19
N VAL A 15 -5.96 33.56 -24.35
CA VAL A 15 -7.18 33.61 -23.52
C VAL A 15 -8.01 32.36 -23.77
N ALA A 16 -8.21 31.96 -25.03
CA ALA A 16 -8.96 30.76 -25.37
C ALA A 16 -8.30 29.49 -24.78
N LEU A 17 -6.97 29.35 -24.90
CA LEU A 17 -6.22 28.25 -24.30
C LEU A 17 -6.30 28.27 -22.76
N SER A 18 -6.17 29.44 -22.13
CA SER A 18 -6.25 29.56 -20.68
C SER A 18 -7.63 29.18 -20.15
N ILE A 19 -8.70 29.64 -20.81
CA ILE A 19 -10.09 29.25 -20.47
C ILE A 19 -10.26 27.74 -20.64
N TRP A 20 -9.73 27.16 -21.71
CA TRP A 20 -9.79 25.72 -21.96
C TRP A 20 -9.08 24.90 -20.87
N PHE A 21 -7.84 25.27 -20.51
CA PHE A 21 -7.10 24.61 -19.43
C PHE A 21 -7.79 24.75 -18.07
N PHE A 22 -8.31 25.94 -17.77
CA PHE A 22 -9.05 26.20 -16.54
C PHE A 22 -10.34 25.37 -16.47
N ALA A 23 -11.12 25.34 -17.56
CA ALA A 23 -12.33 24.52 -17.65
C ALA A 23 -12.03 23.03 -17.48
N ARG A 24 -10.94 22.52 -18.11
CA ARG A 24 -10.48 21.15 -17.88
C ARG A 24 -10.13 20.89 -16.42
N GLY A 25 -9.39 21.80 -15.78
CA GLY A 25 -9.03 21.67 -14.35
C GLY A 25 -10.25 21.63 -13.43
N ILE A 26 -11.28 22.44 -13.72
CA ILE A 26 -12.55 22.41 -12.99
C ILE A 26 -13.28 21.09 -13.22
N ILE A 27 -13.37 20.62 -14.47
CA ILE A 27 -14.03 19.34 -14.80
C ILE A 27 -13.33 18.18 -14.10
N ASP A 28 -12.00 18.13 -14.11
CA ASP A 28 -11.23 17.07 -13.45
C ASP A 28 -11.37 17.12 -11.92
N SER A 29 -11.42 18.32 -11.34
CA SER A 29 -11.66 18.52 -9.90
C SER A 29 -13.08 18.10 -9.49
N LEU A 30 -14.09 18.49 -10.27
CA LEU A 30 -15.47 18.04 -10.08
C LEU A 30 -15.59 16.54 -10.27
N LYS A 31 -14.95 15.97 -11.28
CA LYS A 31 -14.96 14.54 -11.53
C LYS A 31 -14.31 13.77 -10.39
N SER A 32 -13.16 14.21 -9.88
CA SER A 32 -12.52 13.58 -8.72
C SER A 32 -13.37 13.69 -7.44
N SER A 33 -14.01 14.84 -7.20
CA SER A 33 -14.94 15.04 -6.08
C SER A 33 -16.22 14.19 -6.20
N LEU A 34 -16.75 14.05 -7.43
CA LEU A 34 -17.90 13.18 -7.72
C LEU A 34 -17.55 11.69 -7.64
N ILE A 35 -16.29 11.33 -7.91
CA ILE A 35 -15.75 9.97 -7.67
C ILE A 35 -15.62 9.71 -6.17
N SER A 36 -15.02 10.64 -5.40
CA SER A 36 -14.84 10.46 -3.96
C SER A 36 -16.16 10.44 -3.19
N SER A 37 -17.20 11.12 -3.69
CA SER A 37 -18.55 11.10 -3.13
C SER A 37 -19.39 9.90 -3.59
N GLY A 38 -18.86 9.01 -4.44
CA GLY A 38 -19.54 7.80 -4.92
C GLY A 38 -20.69 8.06 -5.91
N LEU A 39 -20.94 9.31 -6.31
CA LEU A 39 -22.02 9.70 -7.21
C LEU A 39 -21.76 9.23 -8.66
N LEU A 40 -20.50 9.26 -9.09
CA LEU A 40 -20.09 8.77 -10.40
C LEU A 40 -19.89 7.25 -10.39
N LYS A 41 -20.97 6.51 -10.69
CA LYS A 41 -21.03 5.04 -10.85
C LYS A 41 -20.12 4.45 -11.96
N ARG A 42 -19.27 5.25 -12.61
CA ARG A 42 -18.52 4.86 -13.83
C ARG A 42 -17.41 3.84 -13.58
N TYR A 43 -17.10 3.52 -12.31
CA TYR A 43 -16.12 2.50 -11.92
C TYR A 43 -16.74 1.25 -11.27
N LYS A 44 -18.03 0.99 -11.49
CA LYS A 44 -18.68 -0.28 -11.08
C LYS A 44 -18.01 -1.56 -11.63
N THR A 45 -17.09 -1.44 -12.58
CA THR A 45 -16.31 -2.56 -13.12
C THR A 45 -15.14 -2.97 -12.22
N LEU A 46 -14.65 -2.09 -11.35
CA LEU A 46 -13.65 -2.45 -10.33
C LEU A 46 -14.36 -3.26 -9.26
N ASN A 47 -14.20 -4.58 -9.35
CA ASN A 47 -14.71 -5.48 -8.34
C ASN A 47 -13.79 -5.45 -7.12
N VAL A 48 -13.84 -4.34 -6.36
CA VAL A 48 -13.06 -4.14 -5.12
C VAL A 48 -13.34 -5.25 -4.10
N SER A 49 -14.49 -5.92 -4.19
CA SER A 49 -14.77 -7.09 -3.34
C SER A 49 -13.83 -8.28 -3.56
N LYS A 50 -13.16 -8.35 -4.72
CA LYS A 50 -12.10 -9.35 -4.97
C LYS A 50 -10.74 -8.94 -4.39
N LEU A 51 -10.52 -7.64 -4.17
CA LEU A 51 -9.28 -7.11 -3.61
C LEU A 51 -9.37 -7.14 -2.09
N ARG A 52 -8.83 -8.21 -1.49
CA ARG A 52 -8.80 -8.38 -0.03
C ARG A 52 -7.60 -7.66 0.57
N TYR A 53 -6.45 -7.68 -0.10
CA TYR A 53 -5.22 -7.13 0.42
C TYR A 53 -4.43 -6.38 -0.65
N LEU A 54 -4.26 -5.07 -0.47
CA LEU A 54 -3.52 -4.20 -1.38
C LEU A 54 -2.17 -3.83 -0.75
N ALA A 55 -1.06 -4.06 -1.46
CA ALA A 55 0.25 -3.54 -1.09
C ALA A 55 0.62 -2.34 -1.95
N ILE A 56 1.31 -1.36 -1.37
CA ILE A 56 1.82 -0.18 -2.06
C ILE A 56 3.30 -0.05 -1.71
N ALA A 57 4.17 -0.30 -2.68
CA ALA A 57 5.59 -0.09 -2.56
C ALA A 57 5.95 1.28 -3.13
N VAL A 58 6.48 2.15 -2.28
CA VAL A 58 6.88 3.51 -2.63
C VAL A 58 8.39 3.64 -2.50
N GLU A 59 9.04 4.26 -3.46
CA GLU A 59 10.46 4.60 -3.34
C GLU A 59 10.67 5.55 -2.15
N SER A 60 11.76 5.39 -1.43
CA SER A 60 11.96 6.11 -0.16
C SER A 60 11.99 7.64 -0.31
N GLU A 61 12.40 8.18 -1.47
CA GLU A 61 12.34 9.62 -1.71
C GLU A 61 10.90 10.13 -1.85
N GLU A 62 10.01 9.33 -2.46
CA GLU A 62 8.58 9.63 -2.57
C GLU A 62 7.84 9.35 -1.24
N ALA A 63 8.36 8.45 -0.40
CA ALA A 63 7.80 8.14 0.92
C ALA A 63 7.78 9.35 1.88
N HIS A 64 8.66 10.34 1.65
CA HIS A 64 8.65 11.60 2.40
C HIS A 64 7.45 12.49 2.11
N GLN A 65 6.72 12.24 1.02
CA GLN A 65 5.57 13.04 0.62
C GLN A 65 4.28 12.53 1.29
N THR A 66 4.27 12.53 2.62
CA THR A 66 3.19 11.98 3.46
C THR A 66 1.80 12.49 3.06
N SER A 67 1.67 13.76 2.67
CA SER A 67 0.38 14.33 2.22
C SER A 67 -0.18 13.68 0.95
N LYS A 68 0.68 13.30 -0.01
CA LYS A 68 0.25 12.56 -1.22
C LYS A 68 -0.15 11.14 -0.87
N ILE A 69 0.55 10.51 0.07
CA ILE A 69 0.24 9.16 0.55
C ILE A 69 -1.10 9.16 1.26
N ILE A 70 -1.32 10.07 2.22
CA ILE A 70 -2.61 10.26 2.89
C ILE A 70 -3.73 10.46 1.87
N LYS A 71 -3.51 11.29 0.84
CA LYS A 71 -4.49 11.51 -0.23
C LYS A 71 -4.81 10.23 -1.02
N LEU A 72 -3.80 9.42 -1.35
CA LEU A 72 -3.98 8.12 -2.00
C LEU A 72 -4.78 7.17 -1.09
N LEU A 73 -4.43 7.09 0.20
CA LEU A 73 -5.14 6.25 1.16
C LEU A 73 -6.61 6.65 1.31
N HIS A 74 -6.93 7.95 1.31
CA HIS A 74 -8.31 8.42 1.30
C HIS A 74 -9.07 7.95 0.05
N TRP A 75 -8.44 7.95 -1.12
CA TRP A 75 -9.05 7.39 -2.33
C TRP A 75 -9.29 5.89 -2.22
N LEU A 76 -8.34 5.15 -1.66
CA LEU A 76 -8.46 3.70 -1.44
C LEU A 76 -9.58 3.36 -0.46
N ALA A 77 -9.69 4.12 0.63
CA ALA A 77 -10.81 4.01 1.57
C ALA A 77 -12.14 4.34 0.89
N ALA A 78 -12.21 5.41 0.09
CA ALA A 78 -13.44 5.82 -0.60
C ALA A 78 -13.95 4.79 -1.62
N ILE A 79 -13.05 4.03 -2.27
CA ILE A 79 -13.44 2.93 -3.17
C ILE A 79 -13.73 1.62 -2.42
N GLY A 80 -13.53 1.57 -1.10
CA GLY A 80 -13.85 0.43 -0.24
C GLY A 80 -12.75 -0.60 -0.07
N VAL A 81 -11.47 -0.25 -0.28
CA VAL A 81 -10.35 -1.12 0.09
C VAL A 81 -10.27 -1.24 1.61
N LYS A 82 -10.19 -2.47 2.10
CA LYS A 82 -10.21 -2.75 3.54
C LYS A 82 -8.84 -2.93 4.16
N HIS A 83 -7.88 -3.50 3.43
CA HIS A 83 -6.55 -3.80 3.96
C HIS A 83 -5.50 -3.24 3.02
N VAL A 84 -4.62 -2.39 3.55
CA VAL A 84 -3.55 -1.72 2.81
C VAL A 84 -2.22 -1.90 3.53
N CYS A 85 -1.23 -2.46 2.85
CA CYS A 85 0.15 -2.53 3.29
C CYS A 85 0.97 -1.44 2.62
N LEU A 86 1.56 -0.55 3.40
CA LEU A 86 2.49 0.47 2.96
C LEU A 86 3.92 -0.04 3.11
N TYR A 87 4.70 0.03 2.04
CA TYR A 87 6.10 -0.35 2.03
C TYR A 87 6.98 0.77 1.52
N ASP A 88 8.05 1.04 2.25
CA ASP A 88 9.21 1.76 1.72
C ASP A 88 10.50 1.11 2.23
N LYS A 89 11.54 1.11 1.41
CA LYS A 89 12.80 0.42 1.73
C LYS A 89 13.44 0.91 3.03
N ARG A 90 13.33 2.20 3.36
CA ARG A 90 14.01 2.85 4.49
C ARG A 90 13.17 2.87 5.78
N GLY A 91 11.92 2.41 5.74
CA GLY A 91 11.00 2.43 6.88
C GLY A 91 10.52 3.84 7.25
N ILE A 92 10.54 4.79 6.31
CA ILE A 92 10.02 6.14 6.50
C ILE A 92 8.52 6.10 6.87
N LEU A 93 7.73 5.24 6.21
CA LEU A 93 6.30 5.09 6.45
C LEU A 93 6.00 4.43 7.79
N LYS A 94 6.86 3.50 8.23
CA LYS A 94 6.80 2.97 9.60
C LYS A 94 7.02 4.07 10.64
N ASN A 95 7.97 4.96 10.40
CA ASN A 95 8.29 6.06 11.31
C ASN A 95 7.19 7.13 11.35
N THR A 96 6.41 7.29 10.27
CA THR A 96 5.29 8.26 10.19
C THR A 96 3.93 7.64 10.45
N LYS A 97 3.87 6.43 11.05
CA LYS A 97 2.62 5.70 11.29
C LYS A 97 1.55 6.53 12.01
N SER A 98 1.92 7.26 13.06
CA SER A 98 0.97 8.05 13.87
C SER A 98 0.32 9.16 13.04
N ALA A 99 1.13 9.91 12.28
CA ALA A 99 0.64 10.98 11.42
C ALA A 99 -0.32 10.47 10.34
N ILE A 100 -0.10 9.25 9.83
CA ILE A 100 -1.02 8.63 8.88
C ILE A 100 -2.31 8.21 9.59
N LEU A 101 -2.23 7.60 10.78
CA LEU A 101 -3.40 7.12 11.51
C LEU A 101 -4.29 8.24 12.04
N ASP A 102 -3.70 9.37 12.45
CA ASP A 102 -4.45 10.54 12.95
C ASP A 102 -5.43 11.09 11.90
N GLU A 103 -5.15 10.88 10.61
CA GLU A 103 -6.01 11.28 9.49
C GLU A 103 -7.19 10.31 9.29
N PHE A 104 -7.13 9.09 9.85
CA PHE A 104 -8.16 8.06 9.71
C PHE A 104 -8.77 7.71 11.07
N ARG A 105 -9.86 8.39 11.43
CA ARG A 105 -10.55 8.24 12.73
C ARG A 105 -10.89 6.81 13.16
N ASN A 106 -11.11 5.89 12.21
CA ASN A 106 -11.49 4.50 12.48
C ASN A 106 -10.46 3.50 11.91
N ALA A 107 -9.20 3.89 11.70
CA ALA A 107 -8.20 2.96 11.17
C ALA A 107 -7.66 1.98 12.23
N THR A 108 -7.34 0.77 11.80
CA THR A 108 -6.74 -0.27 12.64
C THR A 108 -5.36 -0.63 12.11
N ILE A 109 -4.41 -0.95 13.01
CA ILE A 109 -3.07 -1.41 12.61
C ILE A 109 -3.04 -2.93 12.61
N TRP A 110 -2.52 -3.52 11.53
CA TRP A 110 -2.28 -4.96 11.46
C TRP A 110 -1.20 -5.39 12.47
N GLY A 111 -1.48 -6.47 13.21
CA GLY A 111 -0.53 -7.03 14.20
C GLY A 111 -0.56 -6.35 15.58
N GLU A 112 -1.23 -5.21 15.73
CA GLU A 112 -1.46 -4.53 17.02
C GLU A 112 -2.93 -4.62 17.50
N ALA A 113 -3.83 -5.20 16.69
CA ALA A 113 -5.23 -5.40 17.06
C ALA A 113 -5.41 -6.64 17.95
N ASP A 114 -6.01 -6.45 19.13
CA ASP A 114 -6.38 -7.52 20.05
C ASP A 114 -7.53 -8.34 19.44
N GLU A 115 -7.41 -9.67 19.37
CA GLU A 115 -8.39 -10.57 18.73
C GLU A 115 -9.80 -10.51 19.36
N ASN A 116 -9.98 -9.78 20.47
CA ASN A 116 -11.22 -9.68 21.23
C ASN A 116 -12.09 -8.45 20.92
N ASP A 117 -11.65 -7.47 20.12
CA ASP A 117 -12.46 -6.27 19.86
C ASP A 117 -13.43 -6.47 18.68
N SER A 118 -14.49 -7.23 18.96
CA SER A 118 -15.57 -7.58 18.03
C SER A 118 -16.49 -6.42 17.61
N LEU A 119 -16.04 -5.17 17.78
CA LEU A 119 -16.75 -3.95 17.37
C LEU A 119 -16.05 -3.18 16.25
N LEU A 120 -15.24 -3.87 15.42
CA LEU A 120 -14.69 -3.28 14.21
C LEU A 120 -15.84 -2.78 13.31
N ASP A 121 -15.98 -1.47 13.25
CA ASP A 121 -16.89 -0.77 12.36
C ASP A 121 -16.73 -1.35 10.94
N LYS A 122 -17.82 -1.75 10.28
CA LYS A 122 -17.79 -2.47 8.98
C LYS A 122 -17.05 -1.70 7.87
N ASN A 123 -16.74 -0.43 8.12
CA ASN A 123 -16.06 0.53 7.26
C ASN A 123 -14.62 0.88 7.68
N SER A 124 -14.02 0.25 8.70
CA SER A 124 -12.63 0.54 9.06
C SER A 124 -11.64 0.03 8.01
N ILE A 125 -10.67 0.87 7.67
CA ILE A 125 -9.51 0.50 6.86
C ILE A 125 -8.38 0.05 7.79
N MET A 126 -7.72 -1.04 7.43
CA MET A 126 -6.61 -1.61 8.18
C MET A 126 -5.30 -1.32 7.46
N PHE A 127 -4.34 -0.77 8.20
CA PHE A 127 -3.01 -0.47 7.69
C PHE A 127 -1.96 -1.42 8.25
N GLU A 128 -1.10 -1.94 7.37
CA GLU A 128 0.16 -2.59 7.71
C GLU A 128 1.30 -1.70 7.22
N PHE A 129 2.39 -1.61 7.98
CA PHE A 129 3.58 -0.86 7.58
C PHE A 129 4.77 -1.81 7.53
N THR A 130 5.40 -1.90 6.36
CA THR A 130 6.55 -2.78 6.12
C THR A 130 7.75 -2.01 5.56
N SER A 131 8.94 -2.57 5.74
CA SER A 131 10.22 -2.05 5.28
C SER A 131 11.12 -3.17 4.81
N TYR A 132 12.31 -2.83 4.31
CA TYR A 132 13.26 -3.81 3.78
C TYR A 132 13.63 -4.92 4.79
N SER A 133 13.70 -4.56 6.07
CA SER A 133 13.97 -5.48 7.18
C SER A 133 12.94 -6.62 7.30
N ASP A 134 11.68 -6.39 6.91
CA ASP A 134 10.62 -7.41 7.01
C ASP A 134 10.65 -8.40 5.84
N GLY A 135 11.59 -8.22 4.90
CA GLY A 135 11.79 -9.11 3.77
C GLY A 135 12.87 -10.16 4.06
N LYS A 136 14.01 -10.03 3.38
CA LYS A 136 15.07 -11.06 3.44
C LYS A 136 15.69 -11.18 4.84
N GLU A 137 15.81 -10.08 5.57
CA GLU A 137 16.34 -10.08 6.94
C GLU A 137 15.41 -10.86 7.87
N ALA A 138 14.10 -10.63 7.81
CA ALA A 138 13.11 -11.42 8.54
C ALA A 138 13.11 -12.91 8.17
N VAL A 139 13.36 -13.25 6.90
CA VAL A 139 13.51 -14.67 6.49
C VAL A 139 14.74 -15.30 7.14
N ALA A 140 15.86 -14.58 7.21
CA ALA A 140 17.06 -15.06 7.90
C ALA A 140 16.81 -15.21 9.41
N GLU A 141 16.07 -14.28 10.03
CA GLU A 141 15.67 -14.38 11.43
C GLU A 141 14.74 -15.57 11.69
N ALA A 142 13.73 -15.76 10.83
CA ALA A 142 12.83 -16.91 10.88
C ALA A 142 13.59 -18.24 10.71
N ALA A 143 14.61 -18.30 9.85
CA ALA A 143 15.48 -19.47 9.72
C ALA A 143 16.24 -19.77 11.02
N ASN A 144 16.73 -18.75 11.73
CA ASN A 144 17.35 -18.92 13.04
C ASN A 144 16.36 -19.47 14.08
N VAL A 145 15.09 -19.03 14.05
CA VAL A 145 14.02 -19.56 14.91
C VAL A 145 13.80 -21.06 14.64
N ILE A 146 13.71 -21.46 13.39
CA ILE A 146 13.55 -22.87 12.98
C ILE A 146 14.75 -23.69 13.46
N PHE A 147 15.97 -23.19 13.23
CA PHE A 147 17.20 -23.87 13.63
C PHE A 147 17.29 -24.07 15.15
N LYS A 148 16.88 -23.06 15.93
CA LYS A 148 16.81 -23.18 17.39
C LYS A 148 15.80 -24.25 17.83
N LYS A 149 14.59 -24.26 17.24
CA LYS A 149 13.58 -25.30 17.51
C LYS A 149 14.09 -26.70 17.18
N TYR A 150 14.84 -26.85 16.09
CA TYR A 150 15.48 -28.10 15.72
C TYR A 150 16.51 -28.57 16.76
N LYS A 151 17.42 -27.67 17.18
CA LYS A 151 18.41 -27.97 18.24
C LYS A 151 17.77 -28.39 19.55
N GLU A 152 16.61 -27.83 19.88
CA GLU A 152 15.85 -28.16 21.09
C GLU A 152 15.03 -29.46 20.96
N GLY A 153 15.13 -30.18 19.83
CA GLY A 153 14.36 -31.41 19.59
C GLY A 153 12.85 -31.19 19.40
N LYS A 154 12.42 -29.94 19.17
CA LYS A 154 11.01 -29.56 18.97
C LYS A 154 10.55 -29.72 17.53
N LEU A 155 11.47 -30.00 16.60
CA LEU A 155 11.23 -30.10 15.17
C LEU A 155 11.85 -31.40 14.62
N GLY A 156 11.14 -32.52 14.76
CA GLY A 156 11.61 -33.85 14.31
C GLY A 156 12.26 -34.70 15.41
N GLY A 157 12.12 -36.02 15.30
CA GLY A 157 12.75 -36.98 16.21
C GLY A 157 14.28 -36.98 16.08
N GLN A 158 14.99 -37.35 17.15
CA GLN A 158 16.44 -37.19 17.35
C GLN A 158 17.39 -37.72 16.25
N GLN A 159 16.90 -38.35 15.17
CA GLN A 159 17.72 -38.99 14.13
C GLN A 159 17.23 -38.79 12.68
N GLN A 160 16.22 -37.96 12.42
CA GLN A 160 15.77 -37.66 11.05
C GLN A 160 16.17 -36.24 10.64
N GLU A 161 16.61 -36.08 9.39
CA GLU A 161 16.75 -34.76 8.79
C GLU A 161 15.42 -34.00 8.92
N PRO A 162 15.45 -32.74 9.38
CA PRO A 162 14.23 -31.98 9.54
C PRO A 162 13.62 -31.72 8.17
N VAL A 163 12.45 -32.30 7.92
CA VAL A 163 11.66 -31.96 6.72
C VAL A 163 11.16 -30.53 6.88
N LEU A 164 11.85 -29.60 6.24
CA LEU A 164 11.45 -28.20 6.21
C LEU A 164 10.26 -28.04 5.27
N SER A 165 9.15 -27.55 5.81
CA SER A 165 7.92 -27.26 5.09
C SER A 165 7.70 -25.75 5.02
N GLU A 166 6.94 -25.29 4.03
CA GLU A 166 6.51 -23.90 3.93
C GLU A 166 5.73 -23.43 5.16
N SER A 167 5.01 -24.33 5.82
CA SER A 167 4.28 -24.03 7.07
C SER A 167 5.25 -23.65 8.20
N HIS A 168 6.37 -24.36 8.34
CA HIS A 168 7.39 -24.05 9.34
C HIS A 168 7.99 -22.66 9.15
N LEU A 169 8.26 -22.26 7.90
CA LEU A 169 8.75 -20.91 7.62
C LEU A 169 7.68 -19.86 7.82
N THR A 170 6.44 -20.13 7.45
CA THR A 170 5.31 -19.21 7.66
C THR A 170 5.06 -18.97 9.15
N GLU A 171 5.10 -20.01 9.98
CA GLU A 171 5.00 -19.88 11.43
C GLU A 171 6.17 -19.14 12.04
N ALA A 172 7.40 -19.39 11.56
CA ALA A 172 8.58 -18.68 12.03
C ALA A 172 8.54 -17.19 11.66
N LEU A 173 8.07 -16.86 10.45
CA LEU A 173 7.84 -15.47 10.01
C LEU A 173 6.79 -14.78 10.88
N LYS A 174 5.69 -15.46 11.23
CA LYS A 174 4.71 -14.95 12.19
C LYS A 174 5.35 -14.69 13.56
N ALA A 175 6.20 -15.59 14.04
CA ALA A 175 6.86 -15.45 15.34
C ALA A 175 7.83 -14.25 15.41
N VAL A 176 8.43 -13.84 14.28
CA VAL A 176 9.28 -12.64 14.19
C VAL A 176 8.49 -11.38 13.76
N GLY A 177 7.16 -11.43 13.80
CA GLY A 177 6.29 -10.29 13.46
C GLY A 177 6.20 -9.96 11.97
N CYS A 178 6.72 -10.81 11.09
CA CYS A 178 6.78 -10.60 9.63
C CYS A 178 5.86 -11.56 8.85
N GLY A 179 4.84 -12.12 9.50
CA GLY A 179 3.91 -13.10 8.94
C GLY A 179 2.65 -12.52 8.30
N GLY A 180 2.72 -11.29 7.78
CA GLY A 180 1.59 -10.62 7.12
C GLY A 180 1.04 -11.40 5.91
N PRO A 181 -0.23 -11.19 5.54
CA PRO A 181 -0.88 -11.94 4.47
C PRO A 181 -0.30 -11.62 3.09
N GLU A 182 -0.48 -12.51 2.13
CA GLU A 182 -0.07 -12.27 0.74
C GLU A 182 -0.98 -11.20 0.10
N PRO A 183 -0.43 -10.10 -0.46
CA PRO A 183 -1.23 -9.15 -1.23
C PRO A 183 -1.82 -9.77 -2.49
N ASP A 184 -3.07 -9.45 -2.79
CA ASP A 184 -3.68 -9.79 -4.09
C ASP A 184 -3.12 -8.88 -5.20
N LEU A 185 -2.84 -7.61 -4.88
CA LEU A 185 -2.29 -6.60 -5.79
C LEU A 185 -1.18 -5.79 -5.11
N LEU A 186 -0.09 -5.54 -5.83
CA LEU A 186 1.02 -4.67 -5.43
C LEU A 186 1.14 -3.50 -6.41
N LEU A 187 0.90 -2.28 -5.92
CA LEU A 187 1.17 -1.06 -6.67
C LEU A 187 2.59 -0.57 -6.38
N VAL A 188 3.41 -0.45 -7.42
CA VAL A 188 4.79 0.05 -7.30
C VAL A 188 4.88 1.48 -7.83
N TYR A 189 5.28 2.40 -6.95
CA TYR A 189 5.54 3.80 -7.27
C TYR A 189 7.04 4.10 -7.13
N GLY A 190 7.72 4.14 -8.28
CA GLY A 190 9.13 4.47 -8.37
C GLY A 190 9.63 4.44 -9.83
N PRO A 191 10.83 4.98 -10.10
CA PRO A 191 11.42 5.02 -11.44
C PRO A 191 11.86 3.64 -11.94
N ALA A 192 12.14 2.71 -11.00
CA ALA A 192 12.54 1.35 -11.31
C ALA A 192 11.33 0.41 -11.41
N ARG A 193 11.30 -0.43 -12.45
CA ARG A 193 10.34 -1.53 -12.58
C ARG A 193 10.78 -2.74 -11.74
N CYS A 194 10.76 -2.60 -10.42
CA CYS A 194 11.04 -3.69 -9.50
C CYS A 194 10.21 -3.54 -8.21
N HIS A 195 10.10 -4.60 -7.43
CA HIS A 195 9.35 -4.63 -6.17
C HIS A 195 10.07 -3.92 -5.00
N LEU A 196 11.16 -3.18 -5.26
CA LEU A 196 11.94 -2.39 -4.29
C LEU A 196 12.48 -3.16 -3.06
N GLY A 197 12.40 -4.49 -3.07
CA GLY A 197 12.74 -5.34 -1.93
C GLY A 197 11.57 -5.64 -1.00
N PHE A 198 10.33 -5.44 -1.45
CA PHE A 198 9.11 -5.88 -0.75
C PHE A 198 9.24 -7.36 -0.32
N PRO A 199 8.71 -7.76 0.85
CA PRO A 199 8.87 -9.11 1.38
C PRO A 199 8.60 -10.23 0.35
N PRO A 200 9.64 -10.93 -0.12
CA PRO A 200 9.52 -11.82 -1.28
C PRO A 200 8.68 -13.07 -0.98
N TRP A 201 8.66 -13.52 0.28
CA TRP A 201 7.84 -14.66 0.72
C TRP A 201 6.33 -14.40 0.54
N ARG A 202 5.92 -13.14 0.42
CA ARG A 202 4.51 -12.73 0.29
C ARG A 202 4.05 -12.52 -1.16
N LEU A 203 4.93 -12.65 -2.16
CA LEU A 203 4.64 -12.27 -3.55
C LEU A 203 4.26 -13.42 -4.48
N ARG A 204 3.98 -14.62 -3.95
CA ARG A 204 3.82 -15.85 -4.75
C ARG A 204 2.72 -15.75 -5.81
N TYR A 205 1.61 -15.13 -5.46
CA TYR A 205 0.41 -15.01 -6.32
C TYR A 205 -0.07 -13.57 -6.48
N THR A 206 0.80 -12.60 -6.18
CA THR A 206 0.46 -11.17 -6.21
C THR A 206 0.50 -10.64 -7.63
N GLU A 207 -0.56 -9.94 -8.05
CA GLU A 207 -0.55 -9.14 -9.28
C GLU A 207 0.28 -7.86 -9.06
N ILE A 208 1.10 -7.45 -10.03
CA ILE A 208 1.97 -6.26 -9.96
C ILE A 208 1.68 -5.32 -11.13
#